data_AF-A0A067C421-F1
#
_entry.id   AF-A0A067C421-F1
#
_cell.length_a   1.000
_cell.length_b   1.000
_cell.length_c   1.000
_cell.angle_alpha   90.00
_cell.angle_beta   90.00
_cell.angle_gamma   90.00
#
_symmetry.space_group_name_H-M   'P 1'
#
loop_
_entity.id
_entity.type
_entity.pdbx_description
1 polymer ?
#
loop_
_entity_poly.entity_id
_entity_poly.type
_entity_poly.pdbx_seq_one_letter_code
_entity_poly.pdbx_strand_id
1 'polypeptide(L)'
;MELILTLREARNLKRTQLLGAQDPYCNVSIPNIFDATTEVHHHGGSNPWWNASFLLSVPETIPSGLTLAVHIKNAMHVLPDRSIGMARVDLDALATALATDDIYHEWVPVLHKARRH
;
A
#
# COMPACT_ATOMS: atom_id res chain seq x y z
N MET A 1 -7.88 17.16 9.22
CA MET A 1 -6.88 16.65 10.19
C MET A 1 -5.66 16.14 9.46
N GLU A 2 -4.54 15.98 10.18
CA GLU A 2 -3.34 15.35 9.66
C GLU A 2 -3.23 13.93 10.20
N LEU A 3 -2.98 12.97 9.32
CA LEU A 3 -2.73 11.57 9.68
C LEU A 3 -1.34 11.17 9.21
N ILE A 4 -0.61 10.44 10.05
CA ILE A 4 0.66 9.81 9.65
C ILE A 4 0.34 8.36 9.25
N LEU A 5 0.56 8.03 7.98
CA LEU A 5 0.49 6.67 7.48
C LEU A 5 1.91 6.10 7.37
N THR A 6 2.18 5.01 8.07
CA THR A 6 3.42 4.25 7.90
C THR A 6 3.17 2.94 7.17
N LEU A 7 3.65 2.83 5.92
CA LEU A 7 3.77 1.55 5.23
C LEU A 7 5.03 0.83 5.66
N ARG A 8 4.87 -0.17 6.52
CA ARG A 8 5.99 -0.82 7.20
C ARG A 8 6.60 -1.95 6.39
N GLU A 9 5.83 -3.01 6.15
CA GLU A 9 6.31 -4.23 5.49
C GLU A 9 5.18 -5.01 4.81
N ALA A 10 5.57 -5.96 3.96
CA ALA A 10 4.68 -7.00 3.47
C ALA A 10 5.34 -8.37 3.65
N ARG A 11 4.53 -9.42 3.74
CA ARG A 11 5.00 -10.80 3.94
C ARG A 11 4.34 -11.74 2.94
N ASN A 12 5.11 -12.73 2.51
CA ASN A 12 4.65 -13.78 1.59
C ASN A 12 4.05 -13.24 0.29
N LEU A 13 4.61 -12.15 -0.25
CA LEU A 13 4.19 -11.60 -1.53
C LEU A 13 4.42 -12.61 -2.66
N LYS A 14 3.46 -12.67 -3.59
CA LYS A 14 3.61 -13.44 -4.81
C LYS A 14 4.83 -12.98 -5.61
N ARG A 15 5.62 -13.94 -6.10
CA ARG A 15 6.73 -13.66 -7.01
C ARG A 15 6.21 -13.36 -8.42
N THR A 16 6.57 -12.20 -8.95
CA THR A 16 6.27 -11.77 -10.33
C THR A 16 7.51 -11.69 -11.22
N GLN A 17 8.70 -11.72 -10.63
CA GLN A 17 9.99 -11.74 -11.32
C GLN A 17 10.28 -13.16 -11.87
N LEU A 18 10.73 -13.28 -13.12
CA LEU A 18 11.16 -14.58 -13.69
C LEU A 18 12.58 -14.94 -13.23
N LEU A 19 13.53 -14.04 -13.47
CA LEU A 19 14.95 -14.17 -13.13
C LEU A 19 15.36 -13.06 -12.16
N GLY A 20 16.21 -13.38 -11.19
CA GLY A 20 16.66 -12.44 -10.16
C GLY A 20 15.70 -12.28 -8.97
N ALA A 21 16.07 -11.39 -8.06
CA ALA A 21 15.27 -11.02 -6.89
C ALA A 21 14.15 -10.05 -7.30
N GLN A 22 13.06 -10.02 -6.54
CA GLN A 22 12.00 -9.03 -6.71
C GLN A 22 12.41 -7.73 -6.00
N ASP A 23 12.04 -6.58 -6.55
CA ASP A 23 12.34 -5.23 -6.06
C ASP A 23 11.02 -4.48 -5.77
N PRO A 24 10.34 -4.76 -4.64
CA PRO A 24 8.98 -4.27 -4.40
C PRO A 24 8.94 -2.81 -3.98
N TYR A 25 7.91 -2.10 -4.41
CA TYR A 25 7.53 -0.78 -3.93
C TYR A 25 6.00 -0.65 -3.85
N CYS A 26 5.53 0.35 -3.10
CA CYS A 26 4.11 0.63 -2.92
C CYS A 26 3.76 1.99 -3.50
N ASN A 27 2.68 2.05 -4.28
CA ASN A 27 1.96 3.27 -4.56
C ASN A 27 0.71 3.32 -3.68
N VAL A 28 0.56 4.39 -2.90
CA VAL A 28 -0.56 4.63 -2.00
C VAL A 28 -1.39 5.75 -2.56
N SER A 29 -2.71 5.55 -2.66
CA SER A 29 -3.61 6.59 -3.13
C SER A 29 -4.95 6.60 -2.41
N ILE A 30 -5.51 7.80 -2.29
CA ILE A 30 -6.91 8.05 -1.97
C ILE A 30 -7.45 8.90 -3.13
N PRO A 31 -8.54 8.49 -3.81
CA PRO A 31 -9.04 9.19 -4.98
C PRO A 31 -9.22 10.70 -4.75
N ASN A 32 -8.58 11.52 -5.58
CA ASN A 32 -8.59 12.99 -5.53
C ASN A 32 -8.06 13.65 -4.24
N ILE A 33 -7.46 12.88 -3.32
CA ILE A 33 -6.98 13.39 -2.02
C ILE A 33 -5.48 13.19 -1.87
N PHE A 34 -4.97 12.00 -2.21
CA PHE A 34 -3.59 11.62 -1.93
C PHE A 34 -3.06 10.65 -2.97
N ASP A 35 -1.80 10.82 -3.37
CA ASP A 35 -1.06 9.87 -4.21
C ASP A 35 0.44 10.01 -3.90
N ALA A 36 1.06 8.93 -3.42
CA ALA A 36 2.48 8.89 -3.11
C ALA A 36 3.06 7.49 -3.35
N THR A 37 4.37 7.41 -3.49
CA THR A 37 5.08 6.15 -3.76
C THR A 37 6.23 5.99 -2.77
N THR A 38 6.42 4.78 -2.24
CA THR A 38 7.59 4.45 -1.41
C THR A 38 8.85 4.37 -2.25
N GLU A 39 10.01 4.39 -1.59
CA GLU A 39 11.22 3.91 -2.24
C GLU A 39 11.10 2.42 -2.62
N VAL A 40 11.90 2.02 -3.60
CA VAL A 40 12.02 0.63 -4.04
C VAL A 40 12.90 -0.13 -3.05
N HIS A 41 12.40 -1.25 -2.51
CA HIS A 41 13.24 -2.15 -1.75
C HIS A 41 13.98 -3.08 -2.72
N HIS A 42 15.20 -2.68 -3.10
CA HIS A 42 16.09 -3.50 -3.92
C HIS A 42 16.38 -4.85 -3.25
N HIS A 43 16.09 -5.93 -3.98
CA HIS A 43 16.21 -7.31 -3.54
C HIS A 43 15.33 -7.69 -2.34
N GLY A 44 14.24 -6.94 -2.09
CA GLY A 44 13.29 -7.21 -0.99
C GLY A 44 12.49 -8.51 -1.14
N GLY A 45 12.45 -9.09 -2.34
CA GLY A 45 11.86 -10.42 -2.56
C GLY A 45 10.37 -10.47 -2.23
N SER A 46 9.97 -11.53 -1.52
CA SER A 46 8.58 -11.74 -1.07
C SER A 46 8.28 -11.11 0.29
N ASN A 47 9.27 -10.55 0.99
CA ASN A 47 9.12 -9.99 2.33
C ASN A 47 9.76 -8.59 2.44
N PRO A 48 9.33 -7.62 1.63
CA PRO A 48 9.91 -6.29 1.64
C PRO A 48 9.60 -5.54 2.93
N TRP A 49 10.58 -4.73 3.35
CA TRP A 49 10.50 -3.75 4.42
C TRP A 49 10.70 -2.34 3.85
N TRP A 50 9.69 -1.48 3.91
CA TRP A 50 9.77 -0.11 3.41
C TRP A 50 9.95 0.91 4.53
N ASN A 51 9.19 0.75 5.64
CA ASN A 51 9.14 1.71 6.74
C ASN A 51 8.98 3.17 6.27
N ALA A 52 8.14 3.38 5.26
CA ALA A 52 7.90 4.67 4.65
C ALA A 52 6.72 5.36 5.33
N SER A 53 6.90 6.61 5.76
CA SER A 53 5.86 7.40 6.40
C SER A 53 5.41 8.56 5.53
N PHE A 54 4.11 8.79 5.50
CA PHE A 54 3.47 9.84 4.72
C PHE A 54 2.59 10.70 5.62
N LEU A 55 2.58 12.01 5.39
CA LEU A 55 1.63 12.93 6.00
C LEU A 55 0.42 13.07 5.08
N LEU A 56 -0.75 12.66 5.56
CA LEU A 56 -2.01 12.74 4.83
C LEU A 56 -2.83 13.89 5.40
N SER A 57 -3.06 14.92 4.58
CA SER A 57 -4.05 15.95 4.87
C SER A 57 -5.42 15.45 4.45
N VAL A 58 -6.19 14.92 5.41
CA VAL A 58 -7.58 14.49 5.17
C VAL A 58 -8.55 15.55 5.68
N PRO A 59 -9.69 15.78 5.01
CA PRO A 59 -10.75 16.63 5.54
C PRO A 59 -11.18 16.15 6.93
N GLU A 60 -11.70 17.04 7.78
CA GLU A 60 -12.26 16.65 9.09
C GLU A 60 -13.40 15.64 8.96
N THR A 61 -14.20 15.78 7.90
CA THR A 61 -15.21 14.80 7.52
C THR A 61 -14.73 14.07 6.27
N ILE A 62 -14.32 12.82 6.43
CA ILE A 62 -13.98 11.96 5.30
C ILE A 62 -15.28 11.61 4.56
N PRO A 63 -15.39 11.86 3.24
CA PRO A 63 -16.52 11.38 2.47
C PRO A 63 -16.66 9.87 2.60
N SER A 64 -17.87 9.40 2.90
CA SER A 64 -18.16 7.98 3.07
C SER A 64 -17.82 7.16 1.83
N GLY A 65 -17.32 5.94 2.02
CA GLY A 65 -17.02 5.01 0.93
C GLY A 65 -15.72 5.30 0.18
N LEU A 66 -14.86 6.18 0.72
CA LEU A 66 -13.49 6.31 0.23
C LEU A 66 -12.60 5.18 0.73
N THR A 67 -11.65 4.80 -0.10
CA THR A 67 -10.70 3.73 0.20
C THR A 67 -9.28 4.24 -0.01
N LEU A 68 -8.42 3.96 0.97
CA LEU A 68 -6.98 4.03 0.78
C LEU A 68 -6.54 2.76 0.06
N ALA A 69 -6.05 2.91 -1.17
CA ALA A 69 -5.54 1.82 -1.99
C ALA A 69 -4.02 1.77 -1.90
N VAL A 70 -3.47 0.58 -1.65
CA VAL A 70 -2.03 0.32 -1.70
C VAL A 70 -1.77 -0.65 -2.84
N HIS A 71 -1.22 -0.15 -3.95
CA HIS A 71 -0.78 -0.95 -5.08
C HIS A 71 0.68 -1.36 -4.88
N ILE A 72 0.92 -2.66 -4.76
CA ILE A 72 2.26 -3.22 -4.60
C ILE A 72 2.76 -3.63 -5.99
N LYS A 73 3.93 -3.10 -6.38
CA LYS A 73 4.53 -3.31 -7.70
C LYS A 73 5.97 -3.81 -7.55
N ASN A 74 6.42 -4.56 -8.55
CA ASN A 74 7.81 -4.94 -8.72
C ASN A 74 8.44 -3.98 -9.73
N ALA A 75 9.48 -3.27 -9.31
CA ALA A 75 10.29 -2.46 -10.22
C ALA A 75 11.00 -3.36 -11.23
N MET A 76 11.01 -2.95 -12.49
CA MET A 76 11.63 -3.68 -13.59
C MET A 76 12.65 -2.78 -14.28
N HIS A 77 13.85 -3.29 -14.54
CA HIS A 77 14.92 -2.48 -15.15
C HIS A 77 14.68 -2.14 -16.63
N VAL A 78 14.09 -3.07 -17.39
CA VAL A 78 13.96 -2.97 -18.87
C VAL A 78 12.51 -2.97 -19.33
N LEU A 79 11.65 -3.71 -18.62
CA LEU A 79 10.23 -3.83 -18.95
C LEU A 79 9.41 -2.88 -18.07
N PRO A 80 8.13 -2.64 -18.40
CA PRO A 80 7.23 -1.97 -17.46
C PRO A 80 7.09 -2.74 -16.14
N ASP A 81 6.93 -1.99 -15.06
CA ASP A 81 6.73 -2.53 -13.72
C ASP A 81 5.53 -3.47 -13.66
N ARG A 82 5.68 -4.55 -12.88
CA ARG A 82 4.63 -5.57 -12.74
C ARG A 82 3.87 -5.35 -11.47
N SER A 83 2.55 -5.45 -11.53
CA SER A 83 1.72 -5.51 -10.33
C SER A 83 1.95 -6.84 -9.62
N ILE A 84 2.28 -6.75 -8.32
CA ILE A 84 2.33 -7.90 -7.42
C ILE A 84 0.93 -8.14 -6.85
N GLY A 85 0.30 -7.09 -6.31
CA GLY A 85 -1.03 -7.16 -5.73
C GLY A 85 -1.51 -5.80 -5.22
N MET A 86 -2.63 -5.81 -4.51
CA MET A 86 -3.23 -4.60 -3.96
C MET A 86 -3.88 -4.86 -2.60
N ALA A 87 -3.67 -3.96 -1.65
CA ALA A 87 -4.43 -3.89 -0.41
C ALA A 87 -5.36 -2.67 -0.42
N ARG A 88 -6.41 -2.71 0.40
CA ARG A 88 -7.40 -1.65 0.53
C ARG A 88 -7.78 -1.50 2.00
N VAL A 89 -7.85 -0.24 2.45
CA VAL A 89 -8.32 0.13 3.78
C VAL A 89 -9.53 1.04 3.63
N ASP A 90 -10.62 0.68 4.28
CA ASP A 90 -11.82 1.50 4.37
C ASP A 90 -11.54 2.68 5.33
N LEU A 91 -11.70 3.91 4.83
CA LEU A 91 -11.43 5.09 5.63
C LEU A 91 -12.48 5.37 6.70
N ASP A 92 -13.72 4.88 6.53
CA ASP A 92 -14.78 5.01 7.54
C ASP A 92 -14.46 4.11 8.75
N ALA A 93 -13.98 2.89 8.48
CA ALA A 93 -13.51 1.98 9.52
C ALA A 93 -12.26 2.52 10.23
N LEU A 94 -11.31 3.09 9.48
CA LEU A 94 -10.12 3.72 10.05
C LEU A 94 -10.47 4.91 10.94
N ALA A 95 -11.36 5.79 10.49
CA ALA A 95 -11.81 6.94 11.28
C ALA A 95 -12.49 6.50 12.59
N THR A 96 -13.29 5.42 12.53
CA THR A 96 -13.92 4.83 13.72
C THR A 96 -12.89 4.29 14.71
N ALA A 97 -11.84 3.59 14.22
CA ALA A 97 -10.78 3.08 15.07
C ALA A 97 -9.99 4.22 15.75
N LEU A 98 -9.64 5.25 14.97
CA LEU A 98 -8.88 6.41 15.46
C LEU A 98 -9.68 7.34 16.38
N ALA A 99 -11.01 7.23 16.42
CA ALA A 99 -11.83 7.95 17.41
C ALA A 99 -11.62 7.44 18.84
N THR A 100 -11.00 6.26 19.00
CA THR A 100 -10.80 5.61 20.32
C THR A 100 -9.33 5.48 20.72
N ASP A 101 -8.40 5.56 19.78
CA ASP A 101 -6.96 5.45 20.00
C ASP A 101 -6.21 6.33 19.00
N ASP A 102 -5.12 6.96 19.43
CA ASP A 102 -4.29 7.83 18.59
C ASP A 102 -3.45 7.03 17.57
N ILE A 103 -3.27 5.72 17.81
CA ILE A 103 -2.45 4.85 16.97
C ILE A 103 -3.25 3.60 16.58
N TYR A 104 -3.34 3.36 15.28
CA TYR A 104 -3.92 2.14 14.72
C TYR A 104 -2.89 1.38 13.88
N HIS A 105 -2.78 0.06 14.09
CA HIS A 105 -1.88 -0.81 13.35
C HIS A 105 -2.54 -2.15 13.01
N GLU A 106 -2.55 -2.50 11.72
CA GLU A 106 -3.15 -3.73 11.23
C GLU A 106 -2.36 -4.38 10.08
N TRP A 107 -2.59 -5.67 9.88
CA TRP A 107 -2.22 -6.39 8.66
C TRP A 107 -3.42 -6.45 7.73
N VAL A 108 -3.23 -6.00 6.48
CA VAL A 108 -4.28 -6.01 5.45
C VAL A 108 -3.95 -7.06 4.38
N PRO A 109 -4.92 -7.89 3.96
CA PRO A 109 -4.65 -8.89 2.93
C PRO A 109 -4.30 -8.26 1.58
N VAL A 110 -3.29 -8.84 0.91
CA VAL A 110 -2.93 -8.47 -0.46
C VAL A 110 -3.79 -9.26 -1.44
N LEU A 111 -4.71 -8.55 -2.09
CA LEU A 111 -5.59 -9.08 -3.10
C LEU A 111 -4.90 -9.10 -4.47
N HIS A 112 -5.23 -10.11 -5.27
CA HIS A 112 -4.73 -10.25 -6.63
C HIS A 112 -5.91 -10.13 -7.58
N LYS A 113 -5.73 -9.50 -8.74
CA LYS A 113 -6.77 -9.54 -9.79
C LYS A 113 -7.05 -11.01 -10.11
N ALA A 114 -8.32 -11.39 -10.06
CA ALA A 114 -8.75 -12.70 -10.53
C ALA A 114 -8.27 -12.86 -11.98
N ARG A 115 -7.63 -13.99 -12.28
CA ARG A 115 -7.31 -14.32 -13.68
C ARG A 115 -8.66 -14.50 -14.38
N ARG A 116 -8.96 -13.63 -15.35
CA ARG A 116 -9.99 -13.93 -16.33
C ARG A 116 -9.40 -15.06 -17.18
N HIS A 117 -9.95 -16.27 -17.01
CA HIS A 117 -9.67 -17.40 -17.90
C HIS A 117 -10.34 -17.17 -19.25
#